data_AF-A0A523LUK2-F1
#
_entry.id   AF-A0A523LUK2-F1
#
_cell.length_a   1.000
_cell.length_b   1.000
_cell.length_c   1.000
_cell.angle_alpha   90.00
_cell.angle_beta   90.00
_cell.angle_gamma   90.00
#
_symmetry.space_group_name_H-M   'P 1'
#
loop_
_entity.id
_entity.type
_entity.pdbx_description
1 polymer ?
#
loop_
_entity_poly.entity_id
_entity_poly.type
_entity_poly.pdbx_seq_one_letter_code
_entity_poly.pdbx_strand_id
1 'polypeptide(L)' 'MQSVMIVVLGIGGMSVGWFVYSRFIATRIYQLDPDFVTPAHEFNDGADYHPTNKYILWGHHFTSVAGAAPIVG' A
#
# COMPACT_ATOMS: atom_id res chain seq x y z
N MET A 1 -29.79 -1.25 18.03
CA MET A 1 -30.12 -0.98 16.61
C MET A 1 -29.35 0.23 16.05
N GLN A 2 -29.26 1.37 16.75
CA GLN A 2 -28.47 2.52 16.26
C GLN A 2 -26.96 2.28 16.16
N SER A 3 -26.37 1.51 17.09
CA SER A 3 -24.93 1.18 17.07
C SER A 3 -24.50 0.42 15.81
N VAL A 4 -25.29 -0.58 15.39
CA VAL A 4 -25.03 -1.34 14.16
C VAL A 4 -25.06 -0.43 12.94
N MET A 5 -26.02 0.49 12.87
CA MET A 5 -26.13 1.44 11.77
C MET A 5 -24.91 2.38 11.70
N ILE A 6 -24.39 2.85 12.84
CA ILE A 6 -23.17 3.68 12.89
C ILE A 6 -21.96 2.90 12.37
N VAL A 7 -21.79 1.64 12.79
CA VAL A 7 -20.68 0.79 12.31
C VAL A 7 -20.77 0.58 10.80
N VAL A 8 -21.96 0.26 10.29
CA VAL A 8 -22.18 0.06 8.86
C VAL A 8 -21.87 1.33 8.06
N LEU A 9 -22.31 2.51 8.55
CA LEU A 9 -22.00 3.78 7.91
C LEU A 9 -20.51 4.12 7.97
N GLY A 10 -19.84 3.81 9.09
CA GLY A 10 -18.40 3.99 9.24
C GLY A 10 -17.61 3.12 8.25
N ILE A 11 -17.90 1.82 8.20
CA ILE A 11 -17.27 0.90 7.23
C ILE A 11 -17.58 1.34 5.81
N GLY A 12 -18.82 1.74 5.51
CA GLY A 12 -19.21 2.25 4.20
C GLY A 12 -18.42 3.49 3.80
N GLY A 13 -18.33 4.49 4.68
CA GLY A 13 -17.56 5.71 4.44
C GLY A 13 -16.07 5.45 4.24
N MET A 14 -15.46 4.61 5.10
CA MET A 14 -14.05 4.22 4.95
C MET A 14 -13.81 3.45 3.64
N SER A 15 -14.72 2.56 3.27
CA SER A 15 -14.61 1.80 2.02
C SER A 15 -14.70 2.73 0.81
N VAL A 16 -15.66 3.67 0.80
CA VAL A 16 -15.80 4.67 -0.27
C VAL A 16 -14.54 5.53 -0.36
N GLY A 17 -14.06 6.05 0.78
CA GLY A 17 -12.82 6.82 0.85
C GLY A 17 -11.64 6.03 0.30
N TRP A 18 -11.48 4.77 0.71
CA TRP A 18 -10.47 3.86 0.20
C TRP A 18 -10.54 3.72 -1.31
N PHE A 19 -11.70 3.34 -1.88
CA PHE A 19 -11.82 3.10 -3.33
C PHE A 19 -11.59 4.35 -4.17
N VAL A 20 -12.13 5.50 -3.75
CA VAL A 20 -12.00 6.75 -4.52
C VAL A 20 -10.58 7.29 -4.42
N TYR A 21 -10.04 7.37 -3.21
CA TYR A 21 -8.75 8.03 -2.97
C TYR A 21 -7.56 7.17 -3.40
N SER A 22 -7.58 5.86 -3.12
CA SER A 22 -6.52 4.95 -3.58
C SER A 22 -6.44 4.92 -5.10
N ARG A 23 -7.59 4.91 -5.80
CA ARG A 23 -7.65 4.97 -7.26
C ARG A 23 -7.10 6.30 -7.80
N PHE A 24 -7.45 7.43 -7.18
CA PHE A 24 -6.90 8.72 -7.57
C PHE A 24 -5.37 8.75 -7.43
N ILE A 25 -4.85 8.33 -6.27
CA ILE A 25 -3.41 8.26 -6.03
C ILE A 25 -2.74 7.33 -7.05
N ALA A 26 -3.25 6.11 -7.22
CA ALA A 26 -2.69 5.11 -8.13
C ALA A 26 -2.65 5.59 -9.58
N THR A 27 -3.69 6.27 -10.06
CA THR A 27 -3.84 6.60 -11.48
C THR A 27 -3.35 8.01 -11.84
N ARG A 28 -3.43 8.97 -10.93
CA ARG A 28 -3.11 10.39 -11.21
C ARG A 28 -1.79 10.83 -10.62
N ILE A 29 -1.40 10.30 -9.47
CA ILE A 29 -0.17 10.69 -8.78
C ILE A 29 0.96 9.73 -9.16
N TYR A 30 0.84 8.47 -8.78
CA TYR A 30 1.90 7.49 -9.01
C TYR A 30 1.88 6.87 -10.39
N GLN A 31 0.74 6.90 -11.09
CA GLN A 31 0.55 6.34 -12.43
C GLN A 31 1.06 4.88 -12.49
N LEU A 32 0.56 4.05 -11.58
CA LEU A 32 0.99 2.66 -11.44
C LEU A 32 0.75 1.89 -12.74
N ASP A 33 1.81 1.22 -13.20
CA ASP A 33 1.80 0.38 -14.39
C ASP A 33 2.02 -1.09 -13.97
N PRO A 34 1.05 -1.99 -14.21
CA PRO A 34 1.19 -3.40 -13.86
C PRO A 34 2.26 -4.13 -14.71
N ASP A 35 2.63 -3.59 -15.86
CA ASP A 35 3.62 -4.18 -16.77
C ASP A 35 5.04 -3.59 -16.56
N PHE A 36 5.19 -2.69 -15.57
CA PHE A 36 6.47 -2.09 -15.23
C PHE A 36 7.45 -3.14 -14.67
N VAL A 37 8.57 -3.33 -15.38
CA VAL A 37 9.69 -4.15 -14.91
C VAL A 37 10.52 -3.31 -13.94
N THR A 38 10.62 -3.76 -12.69
CA THR A 38 11.42 -3.03 -11.70
C THR A 38 12.93 -3.13 -12.02
N PRO A 39 13.73 -2.11 -11.67
CA PRO A 39 15.19 -2.14 -11.86
C PRO A 39 15.87 -3.37 -11.25
N ALA A 40 15.32 -3.90 -10.16
CA ALA A 40 15.79 -5.14 -9.54
C ALA A 40 15.75 -6.33 -10.49
N HIS A 41 14.75 -6.42 -11.37
CA HIS A 41 14.63 -7.47 -12.38
C HIS A 41 15.31 -7.10 -13.71
N GLU A 42 15.32 -5.82 -14.08
CA GLU A 42 15.94 -5.35 -15.33
C GLU A 42 17.47 -5.49 -15.30
N PHE A 43 18.12 -5.01 -14.25
CA PHE A 43 19.59 -5.00 -14.15
C PHE A 43 20.15 -6.28 -13.54
N ASN A 44 19.56 -6.74 -12.43
CA ASN A 44 19.94 -7.94 -11.69
C ASN A 44 21.47 -8.15 -11.60
N ASP A 45 22.18 -7.11 -11.15
CA ASP A 45 23.64 -6.99 -11.25
C ASP A 45 24.41 -7.73 -10.14
N GLY A 46 23.70 -8.27 -9.15
CA GLY A 46 24.29 -8.97 -8.01
C GLY A 46 24.93 -8.05 -6.96
N ALA A 47 24.76 -6.73 -7.08
CA ALA A 47 25.26 -5.75 -6.13
C ALA A 47 24.14 -4.81 -5.67
N ASP A 48 23.70 -3.87 -6.52
CA ASP A 48 22.72 -2.84 -6.18
C ASP A 48 21.28 -3.25 -6.57
N TYR A 49 21.14 -4.12 -7.57
CA TYR A 49 19.86 -4.57 -8.10
C TYR A 49 19.73 -6.08 -7.96
N HIS A 50 18.88 -6.52 -7.03
CA HIS A 50 18.59 -7.94 -6.83
C HIS A 50 17.08 -8.18 -6.59
N PRO A 51 16.42 -9.06 -7.36
CA PRO A 51 15.03 -9.44 -7.12
C PRO A 51 14.84 -10.00 -5.71
N THR A 52 13.86 -9.47 -4.98
CA THR A 52 13.49 -9.98 -3.65
C THR A 52 12.05 -10.45 -3.67
N ASN A 53 11.75 -11.48 -2.87
CA ASN A 53 10.38 -11.95 -2.72
C ASN A 53 9.46 -10.81 -2.20
N LYS A 54 8.40 -10.53 -2.95
CA LYS A 54 7.44 -9.45 -2.65
C LYS A 54 6.83 -9.52 -1.24
N TYR A 55 6.68 -10.71 -0.67
CA TYR A 55 6.11 -10.88 0.68
C TYR A 55 7.10 -10.43 1.77
N ILE A 56 8.40 -10.61 1.53
CA ILE A 56 9.46 -10.10 2.42
C ILE A 56 9.48 -8.57 2.37
N LEU A 57 9.46 -8.02 1.15
CA LEU A 57 9.43 -6.56 0.93
C LEU A 57 8.20 -5.92 1.62
N TRP A 58 7.03 -6.52 1.45
CA TRP A 58 5.80 -6.09 2.12
C TRP A 58 5.95 -6.09 3.65
N GLY A 59 6.55 -7.14 4.22
CA GLY A 59 6.81 -7.22 5.66
C GLY A 59 7.68 -6.07 6.16
N HIS A 60 8.77 -5.74 5.47
CA HIS A 60 9.62 -4.61 5.81
C HIS A 60 8.87 -3.27 5.73
N HIS A 61 8.12 -3.03 4.65
CA HIS A 61 7.32 -1.81 4.52
C HIS A 61 6.26 -1.69 5.62
N PHE A 62 5.56 -2.79 5.91
CA PHE A 62 4.54 -2.83 6.93
C PHE A 62 5.14 -2.52 8.31
N THR A 63 6.25 -3.16 8.69
CA THR A 63 6.88 -2.90 9.99
C THR A 63 7.47 -1.51 10.10
N SER A 64 8.01 -0.93 9.02
CA SER A 64 8.47 0.47 9.02
C SER A 64 7.34 1.47 9.26
N VAL A 65 6.16 1.23 8.66
CA VAL A 65 4.98 2.11 8.85
C VAL A 65 4.32 1.85 10.21
N ALA A 66 4.05 0.59 10.54
CA ALA A 66 3.39 0.21 11.79
C ALA A 66 4.26 0.46 13.02
N GLY A 67 5.58 0.30 12.90
CA GLY A 67 6.53 0.59 13.97
C GLY A 67 6.61 2.06 14.35
N ALA A 68 6.25 2.98 13.43
CA ALA A 68 6.15 4.41 13.74
C ALA A 68 4.82 4.78 14.42
N ALA A 69 3.79 3.94 14.33
CA ALA A 69 2.46 4.23 14.86
C ALA A 69 2.44 4.49 16.39
N PRO A 70 3.20 3.79 17.25
CA PRO A 70 3.27 4.09 18.69
C PRO A 70 4.00 5.38 19.06
N ILE A 71 4.74 5.98 18.11
CA ILE A 71 5.59 7.15 18.36
C ILE A 71 4.91 8.43 17.85
N VAL A 72 4.18 8.35 16.74
CA VAL A 72 3.53 9.49 16.09
C VAL A 72 2.01 9.52 16.35
N GLY A 73 1.41 8.39 16.74
CA GLY A 73 -0.01 8.24 17.04
C GLY A 73 -0.38 8.59 18.47
#